data_AF-A0A920KB54-F1
#
_entry.id   AF-A0A920KB54-F1
#
_cell.length_a   1.000
_cell.length_b   1.000
_cell.length_c   1.000
_cell.angle_alpha   90.00
_cell.angle_beta   90.00
_cell.angle_gamma   90.00
#
_symmetry.space_group_name_H-M   'P 1'
#
loop_
_entity.id
_entity.type
_entity.pdbx_description
1 polymer ?
#
loop_
_entity_poly.entity_id
_entity_poly.type
_entity_poly.pdbx_seq_one_letter_code
_entity_poly.pdbx_strand_id
1 'polypeptide(L)'
;MASEQQNLITQKHWKMVLDAIPEINHDGAQEDFQLLFRHSRLNAGDILPAKGLYVVIAGAVSLKLNNEELMKAGPLDYFYEEYLLLDELNVEVSATALANTEVAFLSKENWDTLEAKKRERCLSVFFGDLINIHKHEFQQPINSCNITAAALSLTGLGFATEVDDIFKSCALPVSYVVNEGMTIGELYDVASSHIFAEGLRDEVGVELYYFDRDVINNEDLFKAITESNQIGGRNDILVANFAVGLAHGNHKLKGGHFALIAKCNKKTKLVHMMDVHPEKYGKIWITSIDRLYNAMTDHDTNAHRARGLIRFIRKSAVENRLDALAKSDCFPVNCTQYMDLTPEKRRHIFGRASLNMNSLYVLSMGLSFLDKHAIDVDEILAAANISYTKALSIETTAKQLAEIANEYLTHQEFSEVDCSYLNFEAGEEKTKDVWFKEQLLKIANNPNAHLLVNIDYNDVLGHTAIGEISNTYRETAPLTEFWVACIDYSYETDVVILADMSVASSQIWRAPRSKVFRGIKEAETVGLVLLEKANPDENPLEFNNIITQNKLVLFYNDDDPWSYMLKSVMSNIGITEIHLVDVSGLDMYSLNLKKKLAIHSGKERTPYLYFKGQCLGEVDDIVTMVKNGNLQTL
;
A
#
# COMPACT_ATOMS: atom_id res chain seq x y z
N MET A 1 -28.28 -44.71 -11.69
CA MET A 1 -29.12 -43.76 -12.44
C MET A 1 -30.56 -43.99 -12.04
N ALA A 2 -31.03 -43.29 -11.00
CA ALA A 2 -32.45 -43.27 -10.64
C ALA A 2 -33.12 -42.15 -11.44
N SER A 3 -34.30 -42.41 -11.98
CA SER A 3 -35.07 -41.46 -12.79
C SER A 3 -35.56 -40.29 -11.94
N GLU A 4 -34.97 -39.12 -12.10
CA GLU A 4 -35.50 -37.88 -11.52
C GLU A 4 -36.83 -37.52 -12.22
N GLN A 5 -37.94 -37.54 -11.48
CA GLN A 5 -39.18 -36.90 -11.94
C GLN A 5 -39.04 -35.38 -11.78
N GLN A 6 -38.45 -34.73 -12.79
CA GLN A 6 -38.40 -33.27 -12.90
C GLN A 6 -39.78 -32.74 -13.29
N ASN A 7 -40.49 -32.14 -12.34
CA ASN A 7 -41.81 -31.56 -12.55
C ASN A 7 -41.71 -30.05 -12.85
N LEU A 8 -42.72 -29.48 -13.50
CA LEU A 8 -42.81 -28.01 -13.64
C LEU A 8 -42.90 -27.36 -12.26
N ILE A 9 -42.28 -26.19 -12.10
CA ILE A 9 -42.32 -25.48 -10.82
C ILE A 9 -43.70 -24.86 -10.60
N THR A 10 -44.22 -24.96 -9.37
CA THR A 10 -45.48 -24.32 -9.01
C THR A 10 -45.28 -22.82 -8.79
N GLN A 11 -46.37 -22.03 -8.76
CA GLN A 11 -46.29 -20.61 -8.41
C GLN A 11 -45.67 -20.37 -7.02
N LYS A 12 -45.90 -21.28 -6.06
CA LYS A 12 -45.27 -21.22 -4.74
C LYS A 12 -43.75 -21.41 -4.83
N HIS A 13 -43.29 -22.40 -5.59
CA HIS A 13 -41.85 -22.65 -5.78
C HIS A 13 -41.20 -21.48 -6.52
N TRP A 14 -41.88 -20.92 -7.52
CA TRP A 14 -41.39 -19.77 -8.26
C TRP A 14 -41.20 -18.54 -7.38
N LYS A 15 -42.15 -18.26 -6.48
CA LYS A 15 -41.99 -17.19 -5.50
C LYS A 15 -40.71 -17.36 -4.66
N MET A 16 -40.39 -18.58 -4.24
CA MET A 16 -39.15 -18.84 -3.49
C MET A 16 -37.89 -18.63 -4.34
N VAL A 17 -37.93 -18.98 -5.63
CA VAL A 17 -36.81 -18.68 -6.56
C VAL A 17 -36.62 -17.18 -6.70
N LEU A 18 -37.71 -16.41 -6.82
CA LEU A 18 -37.65 -14.95 -6.87
C LEU A 18 -37.16 -14.36 -5.54
N ASP A 19 -37.56 -14.90 -4.40
CA ASP A 19 -37.09 -14.44 -3.09
C ASP A 19 -35.59 -14.77 -2.88
N ALA A 20 -35.11 -15.88 -3.46
CA ALA A 20 -33.71 -16.29 -3.45
C ALA A 20 -32.84 -15.43 -4.38
N ILE A 21 -33.37 -15.04 -5.54
CA ILE A 21 -32.67 -14.27 -6.59
C ILE A 21 -33.59 -13.12 -7.05
N PRO A 22 -33.76 -12.07 -6.23
CA PRO A 22 -34.72 -10.98 -6.48
C PRO A 22 -34.51 -10.27 -7.82
N GLU A 23 -33.30 -10.25 -8.34
CA GLU A 23 -32.90 -9.49 -9.50
C GLU A 23 -33.34 -10.15 -10.83
N ILE A 24 -33.78 -11.42 -10.82
CA ILE A 24 -34.48 -12.05 -11.97
C ILE A 24 -35.81 -11.31 -12.28
N ASN A 25 -36.34 -10.56 -11.30
CA ASN A 25 -37.65 -9.90 -11.35
C ASN A 25 -37.66 -8.56 -12.11
N HIS A 26 -36.52 -7.93 -12.39
CA HIS A 26 -36.51 -6.63 -13.06
C HIS A 26 -36.96 -6.73 -14.54
N ASP A 27 -38.08 -6.05 -14.87
CA ASP A 27 -38.67 -5.80 -16.20
C ASP A 27 -39.60 -6.85 -16.83
N GLY A 28 -40.39 -7.59 -16.05
CA GLY A 28 -41.60 -8.27 -16.59
C GLY A 28 -41.36 -9.51 -17.47
N ALA A 29 -40.12 -9.98 -17.60
CA ALA A 29 -39.76 -11.22 -18.32
C ALA A 29 -39.87 -12.50 -17.45
N GLN A 30 -40.70 -12.49 -16.41
CA GLN A 30 -40.79 -13.56 -15.40
C GLN A 30 -41.22 -14.92 -16.00
N GLU A 31 -42.16 -14.90 -16.93
CA GLU A 31 -42.75 -16.12 -17.51
C GLU A 31 -41.72 -16.93 -18.30
N ASP A 32 -40.81 -16.25 -19.01
CA ASP A 32 -39.73 -16.89 -19.76
C ASP A 32 -38.79 -17.67 -18.84
N PHE A 33 -38.44 -17.13 -17.67
CA PHE A 33 -37.53 -17.80 -16.73
C PHE A 33 -38.21 -18.93 -15.95
N GLN A 34 -39.47 -18.74 -15.55
CA GLN A 34 -40.22 -19.76 -14.81
C GLN A 34 -40.26 -21.10 -15.57
N LEU A 35 -40.38 -21.03 -16.91
CA LEU A 35 -40.42 -22.19 -17.80
C LEU A 35 -39.09 -22.93 -17.94
N LEU A 36 -37.97 -22.35 -17.50
CA LEU A 36 -36.64 -22.96 -17.58
C LEU A 36 -36.29 -23.77 -16.32
N PHE A 37 -36.89 -23.43 -15.19
CA PHE A 37 -36.68 -24.14 -13.95
C PHE A 37 -37.50 -25.44 -13.89
N ARG A 38 -36.93 -26.46 -13.26
CA ARG A 38 -37.59 -27.73 -12.96
C ARG A 38 -37.53 -27.99 -11.46
N HIS A 39 -38.59 -28.54 -10.90
CA HIS A 39 -38.65 -28.91 -9.50
C HIS A 39 -38.35 -30.40 -9.34
N SER A 40 -37.50 -30.72 -8.37
CA SER A 40 -37.16 -32.09 -7.99
C SER A 40 -37.22 -32.27 -6.48
N ARG A 41 -37.78 -33.41 -6.05
CA ARG A 41 -37.70 -33.88 -4.67
C ARG A 41 -36.62 -34.96 -4.59
N LEU A 42 -35.69 -34.79 -3.65
CA LEU A 42 -34.49 -35.59 -3.54
C LEU A 42 -34.53 -36.46 -2.28
N ASN A 43 -33.94 -37.65 -2.37
CA ASN A 43 -33.69 -38.51 -1.21
C ASN A 43 -32.42 -38.07 -0.50
N ALA A 44 -32.35 -38.33 0.80
CA ALA A 44 -31.13 -38.08 1.55
C ALA A 44 -29.98 -38.93 0.98
N GLY A 45 -28.85 -38.29 0.67
CA GLY A 45 -27.70 -38.93 0.05
C GLY A 45 -27.64 -38.80 -1.48
N ASP A 46 -28.70 -38.31 -2.13
CA ASP A 46 -28.67 -38.05 -3.57
C ASP A 46 -27.59 -37.00 -3.89
N ILE A 47 -26.75 -37.28 -4.89
CA ILE A 47 -25.70 -36.37 -5.36
C ILE A 47 -26.27 -35.53 -6.50
N LEU A 48 -26.25 -34.21 -6.35
CA LEU A 48 -26.77 -33.31 -7.36
C LEU A 48 -25.67 -33.03 -8.41
N PRO A 49 -25.95 -33.22 -9.71
CA PRO A 49 -24.96 -32.99 -10.75
C PRO A 49 -24.70 -31.50 -10.96
N ALA A 50 -23.42 -31.13 -11.03
CA ALA A 50 -22.97 -29.77 -11.29
C ALA A 50 -23.10 -29.42 -12.78
N LYS A 51 -24.34 -29.17 -13.23
CA LYS A 51 -24.69 -28.91 -14.64
C LYS A 51 -25.61 -27.69 -14.82
N GLY A 52 -25.57 -26.78 -13.85
CA GLY A 52 -26.43 -25.62 -13.78
C GLY A 52 -26.70 -25.20 -12.33
N LEU A 53 -27.64 -24.28 -12.16
CA LEU A 53 -27.95 -23.63 -10.90
C LEU A 53 -29.06 -24.36 -10.14
N TYR A 54 -28.86 -24.57 -8.85
CA TYR A 54 -29.89 -25.07 -7.93
C TYR A 54 -30.31 -24.00 -6.93
N VAL A 55 -31.59 -23.96 -6.61
CA VAL A 55 -32.18 -23.19 -5.51
C VAL A 55 -32.87 -24.15 -4.56
N VAL A 56 -32.56 -24.07 -3.27
CA VAL A 56 -33.18 -24.93 -2.24
C VAL A 56 -34.57 -24.39 -1.89
N ILE A 57 -35.58 -25.23 -2.08
CA ILE A 57 -36.99 -24.92 -1.79
C ILE A 57 -37.36 -25.40 -0.39
N ALA A 58 -36.94 -26.60 0.00
CA ALA A 58 -37.14 -27.16 1.33
C ALA A 58 -36.00 -28.11 1.70
N GLY A 59 -35.85 -28.39 2.99
CA GLY A 59 -34.76 -29.22 3.50
C GLY A 59 -33.42 -28.49 3.44
N ALA A 60 -32.35 -29.21 3.14
CA ALA A 60 -31.01 -28.63 3.03
C ALA A 60 -30.08 -29.48 2.16
N VAL A 61 -29.10 -28.83 1.54
CA VAL A 61 -28.05 -29.49 0.76
C VAL A 61 -26.71 -29.27 1.43
N SER A 62 -25.95 -30.34 1.64
CA SER A 62 -24.56 -30.27 2.11
C SER A 62 -23.64 -30.01 0.92
N LEU A 63 -22.96 -28.87 0.91
CA LEU A 63 -21.96 -28.52 -0.09
C LEU A 63 -20.59 -28.90 0.45
N LYS A 64 -19.87 -29.73 -0.30
CA LYS A 64 -18.62 -30.35 0.15
C LYS A 64 -17.50 -30.13 -0.84
N LEU A 65 -16.28 -29.94 -0.35
CA LEU A 65 -15.06 -29.90 -1.14
C LEU A 65 -14.10 -30.96 -0.60
N ASN A 66 -13.63 -31.87 -1.46
CA ASN A 66 -12.81 -33.02 -1.05
C ASN A 66 -13.46 -33.87 0.06
N ASN A 67 -14.79 -34.05 0.01
CA ASN A 67 -15.64 -34.71 1.03
C ASN A 67 -15.79 -33.97 2.38
N GLU A 68 -15.11 -32.84 2.59
CA GLU A 68 -15.32 -32.00 3.76
C GLU A 68 -16.50 -31.05 3.52
N GLU A 69 -17.42 -30.96 4.49
CA GLU A 69 -18.54 -30.02 4.41
C GLU A 69 -18.03 -28.58 4.51
N LEU A 70 -18.25 -27.80 3.44
CA LEU A 70 -17.99 -26.37 3.42
C LEU A 70 -19.10 -25.61 4.14
N MET A 71 -20.35 -25.91 3.78
CA MET A 71 -21.54 -25.28 4.34
C MET A 71 -22.81 -26.08 4.01
N LYS A 72 -23.94 -25.75 4.66
CA LYS A 72 -25.27 -26.32 4.37
C LYS A 72 -26.19 -25.25 3.79
N ALA A 73 -26.58 -25.43 2.52
CA ALA A 73 -27.53 -24.56 1.85
C ALA A 73 -28.95 -24.92 2.31
N GLY A 74 -29.62 -23.98 2.98
CA GLY A 74 -31.00 -24.11 3.44
C GLY A 74 -31.99 -23.45 2.48
N PRO A 75 -33.28 -23.40 2.82
CA PRO A 75 -34.30 -22.79 1.96
C PRO A 75 -33.93 -21.34 1.57
N LEU A 76 -34.12 -21.01 0.29
CA LEU A 76 -33.73 -19.75 -0.38
C LEU A 76 -32.24 -19.59 -0.68
N ASP A 77 -31.39 -20.55 -0.32
CA ASP A 77 -30.00 -20.56 -0.76
C ASP A 77 -29.89 -21.16 -2.16
N TYR A 78 -28.89 -20.71 -2.91
CA TYR A 78 -28.59 -21.20 -4.25
C TYR A 78 -27.09 -21.48 -4.41
N PHE A 79 -26.75 -22.41 -5.30
CA PHE A 79 -25.39 -22.87 -5.55
C PHE A 79 -25.23 -23.43 -6.97
N TYR A 80 -23.97 -23.66 -7.38
CA TYR A 80 -23.59 -24.04 -8.74
C TYR A 80 -23.91 -23.01 -9.81
N GLU A 81 -24.08 -21.74 -9.42
CA GLU A 81 -24.30 -20.66 -10.37
C GLU A 81 -23.20 -20.61 -11.45
N GLU A 82 -21.93 -20.86 -11.10
CA GLU A 82 -20.76 -20.86 -11.98
C GLU A 82 -20.86 -21.77 -13.20
N TYR A 83 -21.63 -22.85 -13.13
CA TYR A 83 -21.89 -23.73 -14.27
C TYR A 83 -22.84 -23.12 -15.31
N LEU A 84 -23.44 -21.96 -15.03
CA LEU A 84 -24.14 -21.14 -16.02
C LEU A 84 -23.18 -20.33 -16.90
N LEU A 85 -21.98 -20.02 -16.39
CA LEU A 85 -20.98 -19.22 -17.10
C LEU A 85 -19.90 -20.09 -17.77
N LEU A 86 -19.46 -21.15 -17.10
CA LEU A 86 -18.30 -21.94 -17.49
C LEU A 86 -18.71 -23.35 -17.90
N ASP A 87 -18.09 -23.85 -18.97
CA ASP A 87 -18.34 -25.20 -19.46
C ASP A 87 -17.54 -26.25 -18.67
N GLU A 88 -16.35 -25.88 -18.19
CA GLU A 88 -15.49 -26.72 -17.35
C GLU A 88 -14.94 -25.90 -16.18
N LEU A 89 -15.19 -26.38 -14.96
CA LEU A 89 -14.62 -25.85 -13.73
C LEU A 89 -13.64 -26.87 -13.17
N ASN A 90 -12.46 -26.39 -12.79
CA ASN A 90 -11.39 -27.21 -12.23
C ASN A 90 -11.61 -27.52 -10.73
N VAL A 91 -12.86 -27.50 -10.25
CA VAL A 91 -13.19 -27.69 -8.83
C VAL A 91 -14.34 -28.67 -8.59
N GLU A 92 -14.09 -29.58 -7.66
CA GLU A 92 -14.96 -30.66 -7.21
C GLU A 92 -15.83 -30.24 -6.00
N VAL A 93 -16.55 -29.12 -6.08
CA VAL A 93 -17.62 -28.89 -5.10
C VAL A 93 -18.72 -29.91 -5.40
N SER A 94 -19.01 -30.79 -4.45
CA SER A 94 -20.08 -31.79 -4.56
C SER A 94 -21.26 -31.39 -3.67
N ALA A 95 -22.47 -31.57 -4.17
CA ALA A 95 -23.70 -31.27 -3.46
C ALA A 95 -24.42 -32.57 -3.13
N THR A 96 -24.71 -32.81 -1.84
CA THR A 96 -25.47 -33.97 -1.38
C THR A 96 -26.76 -33.53 -0.69
N ALA A 97 -27.90 -34.03 -1.14
CA ALA A 97 -29.19 -33.76 -0.52
C ALA A 97 -29.27 -34.34 0.90
N LEU A 98 -29.84 -33.58 1.84
CA LEU A 98 -30.20 -34.06 3.18
C LEU A 98 -31.68 -34.50 3.21
N ALA A 99 -32.18 -34.89 4.38
CA ALA A 99 -33.57 -35.34 4.52
C ALA A 99 -34.57 -34.24 4.13
N ASN A 100 -35.64 -34.64 3.42
CA ASN A 100 -36.73 -33.76 2.97
C ASN A 100 -36.29 -32.62 2.03
N THR A 101 -35.28 -32.86 1.19
CA THR A 101 -34.75 -31.85 0.28
C THR A 101 -35.61 -31.71 -0.97
N GLU A 102 -36.00 -30.47 -1.28
CA GLU A 102 -36.67 -30.08 -2.53
C GLU A 102 -35.87 -28.94 -3.15
N VAL A 103 -35.63 -29.02 -4.46
CA VAL A 103 -34.84 -28.03 -5.20
C VAL A 103 -35.56 -27.58 -6.47
N ALA A 104 -35.30 -26.34 -6.88
CA ALA A 104 -35.55 -25.85 -8.22
C ALA A 104 -34.22 -25.80 -8.98
N PHE A 105 -34.16 -26.42 -10.15
CA PHE A 105 -32.97 -26.57 -10.97
C PHE A 105 -33.13 -25.86 -12.31
N LEU A 106 -32.13 -25.06 -12.68
CA LEU A 106 -31.95 -24.45 -13.98
C LEU A 106 -30.71 -25.06 -14.63
N SER A 107 -30.92 -25.92 -15.64
CA SER A 107 -29.82 -26.54 -16.36
C SER A 107 -29.09 -25.53 -17.25
N LYS A 108 -27.79 -25.76 -17.47
CA LYS A 108 -26.97 -25.01 -18.44
C LYS A 108 -27.57 -25.05 -19.84
N GLU A 109 -28.08 -26.22 -20.27
CA GLU A 109 -28.77 -26.37 -21.56
C GLU A 109 -29.98 -25.43 -21.68
N ASN A 110 -30.85 -25.38 -20.66
CA ASN A 110 -32.00 -24.49 -20.65
C ASN A 110 -31.56 -23.02 -20.59
N TRP A 111 -30.55 -22.72 -19.78
CA TRP A 111 -29.96 -21.39 -19.69
C TRP A 111 -29.45 -20.89 -21.03
N ASP A 112 -28.75 -21.73 -21.80
CA ASP A 112 -28.17 -21.32 -23.08
C ASP A 112 -29.21 -21.11 -24.19
N THR A 113 -30.46 -21.56 -24.00
CA THR A 113 -31.58 -21.21 -24.89
C THR A 113 -32.04 -19.75 -24.74
N LEU A 114 -31.67 -19.07 -23.65
CA LEU A 114 -32.01 -17.67 -23.44
C LEU A 114 -31.27 -16.77 -24.43
N GLU A 115 -31.98 -15.73 -24.88
CA GLU A 115 -31.40 -14.66 -25.68
C GLU A 115 -30.15 -14.07 -25.01
N ALA A 116 -29.08 -13.84 -25.79
CA ALA A 116 -27.78 -13.41 -25.28
C ALA A 116 -27.88 -12.16 -24.38
N LYS A 117 -28.72 -11.18 -24.74
CA LYS A 117 -28.94 -9.96 -23.95
C LYS A 117 -29.59 -10.25 -22.58
N LYS A 118 -30.49 -11.24 -22.51
CA LYS A 118 -31.11 -11.68 -21.25
C LYS A 118 -30.10 -12.43 -20.37
N ARG A 119 -29.27 -13.29 -20.99
CA ARG A 119 -28.15 -13.96 -20.30
C ARG A 119 -27.17 -12.94 -19.75
N GLU A 120 -26.63 -12.04 -20.58
CA GLU A 120 -25.66 -11.02 -20.17
C GLU A 120 -26.15 -10.18 -18.99
N ARG A 121 -27.43 -9.79 -19.02
CA ARG A 121 -28.08 -9.11 -17.89
C ARG A 121 -28.05 -9.96 -16.62
N CYS A 122 -28.50 -11.20 -16.68
CA CYS A 122 -28.55 -12.09 -15.52
C CYS A 122 -27.17 -12.57 -15.08
N LEU A 123 -26.18 -12.62 -15.98
CA LEU A 123 -24.80 -12.90 -15.61
C LEU A 123 -24.33 -11.84 -14.60
N SER A 124 -24.59 -10.55 -14.83
CA SER A 124 -24.16 -9.48 -13.90
C SER A 124 -24.70 -9.67 -12.48
N VAL A 125 -25.89 -10.26 -12.37
CA VAL A 125 -26.52 -10.64 -11.10
C VAL A 125 -25.82 -11.85 -10.49
N PHE A 126 -25.63 -12.91 -11.26
CA PHE A 126 -25.08 -14.17 -10.76
C PHE A 126 -23.58 -14.10 -10.49
N PHE A 127 -22.86 -13.22 -11.15
CA PHE A 127 -21.41 -13.24 -11.19
C PHE A 127 -20.77 -11.93 -10.74
N GLY A 128 -21.52 -10.83 -10.67
CA GLY A 128 -20.96 -9.54 -10.26
C GLY A 128 -19.71 -9.20 -11.06
N ASP A 129 -18.63 -8.89 -10.34
CA ASP A 129 -17.35 -8.45 -10.90
C ASP A 129 -16.63 -9.54 -11.71
N LEU A 130 -16.96 -10.81 -11.48
CA LEU A 130 -16.39 -11.96 -12.17
C LEU A 130 -16.56 -11.89 -13.69
N ILE A 131 -17.59 -11.22 -14.24
CA ILE A 131 -17.79 -11.10 -15.71
C ILE A 131 -16.74 -10.22 -16.36
N ASN A 132 -16.40 -9.11 -15.73
CA ASN A 132 -15.47 -8.15 -16.32
C ASN A 132 -14.09 -8.80 -16.44
N ILE A 133 -13.71 -9.59 -15.45
CA ILE A 133 -12.36 -10.13 -15.36
C ILE A 133 -12.24 -11.52 -15.99
N HIS A 134 -13.33 -12.32 -16.00
CA HIS A 134 -13.34 -13.62 -16.67
C HIS A 134 -13.06 -13.54 -18.18
N LYS A 135 -13.35 -12.41 -18.83
CA LYS A 135 -13.06 -12.21 -20.26
C LYS A 135 -11.56 -12.14 -20.58
N HIS A 136 -10.71 -11.93 -19.58
CA HIS A 136 -9.26 -11.90 -19.77
C HIS A 136 -8.69 -13.32 -19.76
N GLU A 137 -7.99 -13.70 -20.82
CA GLU A 137 -7.08 -14.84 -20.80
C GLU A 137 -5.77 -14.38 -20.17
N PHE A 138 -5.36 -15.03 -19.10
CA PHE A 138 -4.09 -14.75 -18.44
C PHE A 138 -3.55 -16.06 -17.87
N GLN A 139 -2.24 -16.17 -17.74
CA GLN A 139 -1.56 -17.26 -17.06
C GLN A 139 -0.30 -16.68 -16.46
N GLN A 140 -0.09 -16.86 -15.15
CA GLN A 140 1.10 -16.32 -14.52
C GLN A 140 2.35 -16.94 -15.18
N PRO A 141 3.36 -16.11 -15.48
CA PRO A 141 4.73 -16.58 -15.64
C PRO A 141 5.24 -17.24 -14.36
N ILE A 142 6.33 -18.00 -14.44
CA ILE A 142 6.88 -18.81 -13.33
C ILE A 142 7.00 -17.95 -12.05
N ASN A 143 6.34 -18.41 -10.97
CA ASN A 143 6.39 -17.81 -9.62
C ASN A 143 6.09 -16.31 -9.55
N SER A 144 5.15 -15.81 -10.35
CA SER A 144 4.83 -14.36 -10.44
C SER A 144 3.36 -14.07 -10.14
N CYS A 145 2.73 -14.86 -9.26
CA CYS A 145 1.31 -14.77 -8.95
C CYS A 145 0.91 -13.39 -8.40
N ASN A 146 1.79 -12.81 -7.59
CA ASN A 146 1.71 -11.44 -7.07
C ASN A 146 1.61 -10.38 -8.19
N ILE A 147 2.61 -10.31 -9.06
CA ILE A 147 2.69 -9.33 -10.15
C ILE A 147 1.57 -9.55 -11.15
N THR A 148 1.25 -10.82 -11.46
CA THR A 148 0.13 -11.17 -12.33
C THR A 148 -1.20 -10.70 -11.74
N ALA A 149 -1.40 -10.83 -10.42
CA ALA A 149 -2.61 -10.34 -9.77
C ALA A 149 -2.73 -8.81 -9.84
N ALA A 150 -1.63 -8.07 -9.67
CA ALA A 150 -1.62 -6.62 -9.83
C ALA A 150 -1.91 -6.18 -11.28
N ALA A 151 -1.23 -6.77 -12.26
CA ALA A 151 -1.44 -6.50 -13.69
C ALA A 151 -2.89 -6.78 -14.12
N LEU A 152 -3.44 -7.90 -13.68
CA LEU A 152 -4.83 -8.29 -13.95
C LEU A 152 -5.83 -7.36 -13.26
N SER A 153 -5.51 -6.85 -12.07
CA SER A 153 -6.35 -5.88 -11.36
C SER A 153 -6.38 -4.54 -12.10
N LEU A 154 -5.23 -4.01 -12.52
CA LEU A 154 -5.15 -2.78 -13.30
C LEU A 154 -5.90 -2.91 -14.63
N THR A 155 -5.70 -4.04 -15.32
CA THR A 155 -6.43 -4.36 -16.55
C THR A 155 -7.93 -4.44 -16.31
N GLY A 156 -8.37 -5.07 -15.22
CA GLY A 156 -9.77 -5.13 -14.80
C GLY A 156 -10.39 -3.75 -14.52
N LEU A 157 -9.58 -2.79 -14.02
CA LEU A 157 -9.98 -1.39 -13.85
C LEU A 157 -9.96 -0.56 -15.15
N GLY A 158 -9.58 -1.18 -16.28
CA GLY A 158 -9.54 -0.56 -17.60
C GLY A 158 -8.19 0.05 -17.98
N PHE A 159 -7.12 -0.27 -17.25
CA PHE A 159 -5.75 0.15 -17.56
C PHE A 159 -4.98 -1.09 -18.02
N ALA A 160 -4.85 -1.28 -19.34
CA ALA A 160 -4.17 -2.45 -19.88
C ALA A 160 -2.73 -2.52 -19.35
N THR A 161 -2.41 -3.59 -18.62
CA THR A 161 -1.12 -3.78 -17.94
C THR A 161 -0.72 -5.23 -18.04
N GLU A 162 0.48 -5.48 -18.56
CA GLU A 162 1.11 -6.79 -18.58
C GLU A 162 2.10 -6.94 -17.42
N VAL A 163 2.45 -8.19 -17.09
CA VAL A 163 3.47 -8.50 -16.07
C VAL A 163 4.80 -7.78 -16.38
N ASP A 164 5.21 -7.78 -17.65
CA ASP A 164 6.43 -7.13 -18.12
C ASP A 164 6.44 -5.61 -17.89
N ASP A 165 5.28 -4.96 -17.93
CA ASP A 165 5.18 -3.52 -17.73
C ASP A 165 5.51 -3.15 -16.29
N ILE A 166 5.05 -3.96 -15.32
CA ILE A 166 5.38 -3.81 -13.90
C ILE A 166 6.88 -4.05 -13.68
N PHE A 167 7.46 -5.10 -14.27
CA PHE A 167 8.90 -5.35 -14.15
C PHE A 167 9.74 -4.17 -14.68
N LYS A 168 9.37 -3.61 -15.83
CA LYS A 168 10.10 -2.48 -16.45
C LYS A 168 9.95 -1.19 -15.66
N SER A 169 8.72 -0.80 -15.36
CA SER A 169 8.41 0.46 -14.67
C SER A 169 8.95 0.47 -13.24
N CYS A 170 8.89 -0.64 -12.51
CA CYS A 170 9.44 -0.72 -11.15
C CYS A 170 10.93 -1.11 -11.13
N ALA A 171 11.54 -1.42 -12.28
CA ALA A 171 12.91 -1.94 -12.36
C ALA A 171 13.16 -3.14 -11.44
N LEU A 172 12.18 -4.05 -11.35
CA LEU A 172 12.21 -5.17 -10.40
C LEU A 172 13.26 -6.20 -10.79
N PRO A 173 14.13 -6.63 -9.85
CA PRO A 173 15.01 -7.76 -10.08
C PRO A 173 14.20 -9.04 -10.31
N VAL A 174 14.42 -9.72 -11.43
CA VAL A 174 13.70 -10.96 -11.76
C VAL A 174 13.92 -12.04 -10.69
N SER A 175 15.14 -12.16 -10.18
CA SER A 175 15.49 -13.11 -9.13
C SER A 175 14.70 -12.89 -7.84
N TYR A 176 14.39 -11.63 -7.52
CA TYR A 176 13.65 -11.27 -6.32
C TYR A 176 12.21 -11.82 -6.37
N VAL A 177 11.53 -11.66 -7.51
CA VAL A 177 10.16 -12.15 -7.67
C VAL A 177 10.13 -13.67 -7.86
N VAL A 178 10.98 -14.21 -8.74
CA VAL A 178 10.87 -15.61 -9.21
C VAL A 178 11.41 -16.62 -8.18
N ASN A 179 12.45 -16.28 -7.41
CA ASN A 179 13.09 -17.22 -6.50
C ASN A 179 12.37 -17.31 -5.15
N GLU A 180 11.99 -16.17 -4.58
CA GLU A 180 11.51 -16.09 -3.19
C GLU A 180 10.02 -15.74 -3.08
N GLY A 181 9.38 -15.34 -4.18
CA GLY A 181 8.05 -14.73 -4.15
C GLY A 181 8.05 -13.37 -3.46
N MET A 182 6.87 -12.77 -3.30
CA MET A 182 6.72 -11.50 -2.56
C MET A 182 5.66 -11.63 -1.48
N THR A 183 5.86 -10.94 -0.37
CA THR A 183 4.85 -10.75 0.66
C THR A 183 3.77 -9.80 0.15
N ILE A 184 2.67 -9.71 0.90
CA ILE A 184 1.59 -8.79 0.55
C ILE A 184 2.00 -7.30 0.71
N GLY A 185 2.91 -7.00 1.66
CA GLY A 185 3.47 -5.66 1.85
C GLY A 185 4.26 -5.20 0.63
N GLU A 186 5.15 -6.07 0.16
CA GLU A 186 5.99 -5.75 -0.98
C GLU A 186 5.18 -5.62 -2.28
N LEU A 187 4.12 -6.44 -2.47
CA LEU A 187 3.23 -6.27 -3.62
C LEU A 187 2.51 -4.91 -3.59
N TYR A 188 2.13 -4.44 -2.40
CA TYR A 188 1.53 -3.11 -2.25
C TYR A 188 2.50 -1.99 -2.65
N ASP A 189 3.78 -2.09 -2.26
CA ASP A 189 4.80 -1.10 -2.62
C ASP A 189 5.11 -1.14 -4.13
N VAL A 190 5.16 -2.33 -4.72
CA VAL A 190 5.32 -2.50 -6.18
C VAL A 190 4.14 -1.95 -6.96
N ALA A 191 2.91 -2.26 -6.54
CA ALA A 191 1.71 -1.75 -7.19
C ALA A 191 1.65 -0.22 -7.13
N SER A 192 1.93 0.35 -5.95
CA SER A 192 1.98 1.80 -5.75
C SER A 192 3.03 2.46 -6.64
N SER A 193 4.22 1.85 -6.75
CA SER A 193 5.32 2.35 -7.58
C SER A 193 5.01 2.29 -9.06
N HIS A 194 4.38 1.22 -9.54
CA HIS A 194 3.96 1.09 -10.93
C HIS A 194 2.93 2.14 -11.30
N ILE A 195 1.88 2.29 -10.48
CA ILE A 195 0.83 3.30 -10.67
C ILE A 195 1.41 4.71 -10.74
N PHE A 196 2.39 5.02 -9.89
CA PHE A 196 3.09 6.30 -9.93
C PHE A 196 3.91 6.47 -11.22
N ALA A 197 4.67 5.46 -11.61
CA ALA A 197 5.51 5.49 -12.80
C ALA A 197 4.71 5.68 -14.10
N GLU A 198 3.49 5.12 -14.16
CA GLU A 198 2.58 5.27 -15.29
C GLU A 198 1.73 6.56 -15.22
N GLY A 199 1.92 7.41 -14.21
CA GLY A 199 1.16 8.66 -14.05
C GLY A 199 -0.31 8.46 -13.66
N LEU A 200 -0.67 7.26 -13.17
CA LEU A 200 -2.05 6.88 -12.84
C LEU A 200 -2.45 7.19 -11.40
N ARG A 201 -1.59 7.88 -10.63
CA ARG A 201 -1.77 8.11 -9.20
C ARG A 201 -3.07 8.83 -8.85
N ASP A 202 -3.57 9.70 -9.72
CA ASP A 202 -4.83 10.43 -9.50
C ASP A 202 -6.07 9.62 -9.93
N GLU A 203 -5.87 8.56 -10.71
CA GLU A 203 -6.94 7.71 -11.24
C GLU A 203 -7.12 6.41 -10.45
N VAL A 204 -6.03 5.85 -9.93
CA VAL A 204 -5.99 4.54 -9.27
C VAL A 204 -5.49 4.68 -7.83
N GLY A 205 -6.20 4.04 -6.90
CA GLY A 205 -5.79 3.85 -5.52
C GLY A 205 -5.44 2.39 -5.24
N VAL A 206 -4.54 2.16 -4.29
CA VAL A 206 -4.23 0.84 -3.75
C VAL A 206 -4.29 0.91 -2.24
N GLU A 207 -4.89 -0.08 -1.62
CA GLU A 207 -4.97 -0.22 -0.17
C GLU A 207 -4.51 -1.61 0.26
N LEU A 208 -3.92 -1.71 1.44
CA LEU A 208 -3.42 -2.96 2.02
C LEU A 208 -4.02 -3.19 3.41
N TYR A 209 -4.48 -4.42 3.64
CA TYR A 209 -5.07 -4.89 4.89
C TYR A 209 -4.44 -6.21 5.31
N TYR A 210 -3.73 -6.22 6.43
CA TYR A 210 -3.23 -7.46 7.05
C TYR A 210 -4.33 -8.15 7.85
N PHE A 211 -4.33 -9.48 7.84
CA PHE A 211 -5.35 -10.31 8.49
C PHE A 211 -4.82 -10.87 9.83
N ASP A 212 -4.19 -9.99 10.61
CA ASP A 212 -3.72 -10.32 11.95
C ASP A 212 -4.95 -10.74 12.80
N ARG A 213 -4.88 -11.95 13.40
CA ARG A 213 -6.04 -12.62 14.03
C ARG A 213 -6.68 -11.86 15.18
N ASP A 214 -5.90 -11.00 15.83
CA ASP A 214 -6.36 -10.17 16.95
C ASP A 214 -7.16 -8.95 16.47
N VAL A 215 -7.11 -8.62 15.18
CA VAL A 215 -7.71 -7.40 14.60
C VAL A 215 -8.88 -7.73 13.68
N ILE A 216 -8.72 -8.71 12.81
CA ILE A 216 -9.68 -9.07 11.76
C ILE A 216 -10.27 -10.44 12.04
N ASN A 217 -11.58 -10.60 11.84
CA ASN A 217 -12.26 -11.90 11.88
C ASN A 217 -12.92 -12.26 10.53
N ASN A 218 -13.47 -13.47 10.44
CA ASN A 218 -14.15 -13.97 9.24
C ASN A 218 -15.37 -13.14 8.83
N GLU A 219 -16.10 -12.58 9.78
CA GLU A 219 -17.26 -11.72 9.49
C GLU A 219 -16.82 -10.37 8.89
N ASP A 220 -15.66 -9.85 9.31
CA ASP A 220 -15.07 -8.65 8.72
C ASP A 220 -14.69 -8.88 7.25
N LEU A 221 -14.09 -10.03 6.91
CA LEU A 221 -13.82 -10.40 5.51
C LEU A 221 -15.12 -10.43 4.69
N PHE A 222 -16.17 -11.06 5.21
CA PHE A 222 -17.46 -11.13 4.52
C PHE A 222 -18.09 -9.74 4.31
N LYS A 223 -18.02 -8.89 5.33
CA LYS A 223 -18.48 -7.49 5.25
C LYS A 223 -17.66 -6.70 4.24
N ALA A 224 -16.34 -6.84 4.23
CA ALA A 224 -15.44 -6.17 3.31
C ALA A 224 -15.73 -6.50 1.84
N ILE A 225 -15.92 -7.79 1.52
CA ILE A 225 -16.30 -8.21 0.16
C ILE A 225 -17.68 -7.65 -0.22
N THR A 226 -18.63 -7.68 0.72
CA THR A 226 -19.97 -7.14 0.50
C THR A 226 -19.96 -5.63 0.28
N GLU A 227 -19.18 -4.91 1.07
CA GLU A 227 -18.99 -3.47 1.03
C GLU A 227 -18.36 -3.06 -0.29
N SER A 228 -17.23 -3.68 -0.67
CA SER A 228 -16.55 -3.48 -1.97
C SER A 228 -17.52 -3.60 -3.15
N ASN A 229 -18.34 -4.66 -3.18
CA ASN A 229 -19.33 -4.86 -4.24
C ASN A 229 -20.42 -3.79 -4.26
N GLN A 230 -20.76 -3.21 -3.10
CA GLN A 230 -21.80 -2.19 -2.97
C GLN A 230 -21.29 -0.80 -3.36
N ILE A 231 -20.07 -0.44 -2.96
CA ILE A 231 -19.52 0.91 -3.16
C ILE A 231 -18.85 1.06 -4.52
N GLY A 232 -18.13 0.03 -4.98
CA GLY A 232 -17.29 0.12 -6.17
C GLY A 232 -17.65 -0.82 -7.30
N GLY A 233 -18.15 -2.02 -6.97
CA GLY A 233 -18.40 -3.08 -7.94
C GLY A 233 -17.22 -3.22 -8.91
N ARG A 234 -17.47 -3.06 -10.21
CA ARG A 234 -16.42 -3.21 -11.25
C ARG A 234 -15.23 -2.26 -11.15
N ASN A 235 -15.33 -1.19 -10.36
CA ASN A 235 -14.27 -0.21 -10.14
C ASN A 235 -13.45 -0.49 -8.88
N ASP A 236 -13.66 -1.65 -8.26
CA ASP A 236 -13.07 -2.03 -6.97
C ASP A 236 -12.73 -3.52 -6.97
N ILE A 237 -11.44 -3.82 -7.05
CA ILE A 237 -10.93 -5.18 -7.21
C ILE A 237 -10.18 -5.59 -5.96
N LEU A 238 -10.57 -6.73 -5.42
CA LEU A 238 -9.96 -7.33 -4.23
C LEU A 238 -9.02 -8.47 -4.63
N VAL A 239 -7.79 -8.42 -4.12
CA VAL A 239 -6.75 -9.45 -4.29
C VAL A 239 -6.43 -10.05 -2.92
N ALA A 240 -6.57 -11.36 -2.76
CA ALA A 240 -6.21 -12.07 -1.54
C ALA A 240 -4.81 -12.70 -1.68
N ASN A 241 -3.99 -12.55 -0.63
CA ASN A 241 -2.84 -13.42 -0.38
C ASN A 241 -3.23 -14.47 0.67
N PHE A 242 -3.06 -15.76 0.37
CA PHE A 242 -3.52 -16.84 1.22
C PHE A 242 -2.63 -18.09 1.12
N ALA A 243 -2.67 -18.94 2.15
CA ALA A 243 -2.05 -20.26 2.14
C ALA A 243 -2.85 -21.24 1.25
N VAL A 244 -2.25 -21.73 0.16
CA VAL A 244 -2.96 -22.48 -0.89
C VAL A 244 -3.57 -23.77 -0.36
N GLY A 245 -2.85 -24.47 0.51
CA GLY A 245 -3.32 -25.73 1.10
C GLY A 245 -4.58 -25.57 1.97
N LEU A 246 -4.70 -24.45 2.69
CA LEU A 246 -5.87 -24.15 3.53
C LEU A 246 -7.06 -23.70 2.68
N ALA A 247 -6.83 -22.81 1.72
CA ALA A 247 -7.89 -22.30 0.85
C ALA A 247 -8.53 -23.43 0.02
N HIS A 248 -7.72 -24.29 -0.59
CA HIS A 248 -8.18 -25.45 -1.37
C HIS A 248 -8.51 -26.68 -0.52
N GLY A 249 -8.14 -26.72 0.77
CA GLY A 249 -8.44 -27.84 1.67
C GLY A 249 -7.72 -29.10 1.20
N ASN A 250 -6.49 -28.90 0.77
CA ASN A 250 -5.62 -29.92 0.24
C ASN A 250 -4.22 -29.71 0.82
N HIS A 251 -3.93 -30.42 1.90
CA HIS A 251 -2.66 -30.34 2.63
C HIS A 251 -1.42 -30.68 1.78
N LYS A 252 -1.59 -31.28 0.60
CA LYS A 252 -0.49 -31.54 -0.35
C LYS A 252 -0.04 -30.28 -1.08
N LEU A 253 -0.94 -29.30 -1.23
CA LEU A 253 -0.58 -27.97 -1.74
C LEU A 253 0.12 -27.18 -0.63
N LYS A 254 1.23 -26.53 -0.97
CA LYS A 254 2.09 -25.78 -0.05
C LYS A 254 2.35 -24.39 -0.60
N GLY A 255 2.74 -23.47 0.28
CA GLY A 255 3.11 -22.09 -0.05
C GLY A 255 1.97 -21.08 0.09
N GLY A 256 2.31 -19.82 -0.15
CA GLY A 256 1.35 -18.73 -0.34
C GLY A 256 1.01 -18.55 -1.82
N HIS A 257 -0.14 -17.94 -2.11
CA HIS A 257 -0.57 -17.61 -3.47
C HIS A 257 -1.43 -16.34 -3.46
N PHE A 258 -1.52 -15.71 -4.63
CA PHE A 258 -2.37 -14.54 -4.86
C PHE A 258 -3.47 -14.87 -5.87
N ALA A 259 -4.70 -14.46 -5.57
CA ALA A 259 -5.83 -14.59 -6.49
C ALA A 259 -6.83 -13.46 -6.26
N LEU A 260 -7.63 -13.13 -7.27
CA LEU A 260 -8.65 -12.11 -7.17
C LEU A 260 -9.91 -12.71 -6.53
N ILE A 261 -10.54 -11.97 -5.62
CA ILE A 261 -11.87 -12.31 -5.13
C ILE A 261 -12.86 -11.80 -6.17
N ALA A 262 -13.49 -12.71 -6.89
CA ALA A 262 -14.34 -12.36 -8.02
C ALA A 262 -15.82 -12.23 -7.61
N LYS A 263 -16.26 -12.99 -6.61
CA LYS A 263 -17.61 -12.89 -6.03
C LYS A 263 -17.67 -13.51 -4.64
N CYS A 264 -18.59 -13.03 -3.80
CA CYS A 264 -19.11 -13.82 -2.68
C CYS A 264 -20.64 -13.95 -2.74
N ASN A 265 -21.14 -15.17 -2.64
CA ASN A 265 -22.57 -15.45 -2.50
C ASN A 265 -23.01 -15.13 -1.07
N LYS A 266 -23.83 -14.07 -0.91
CA LYS A 266 -24.25 -13.57 0.41
C LYS A 266 -25.00 -14.60 1.27
N LYS A 267 -25.68 -15.54 0.63
CA LYS A 267 -26.51 -16.55 1.28
C LYS A 267 -25.66 -17.73 1.75
N THR A 268 -24.91 -18.33 0.84
CA THR A 268 -24.09 -19.52 1.13
C THR A 268 -22.72 -19.19 1.72
N LYS A 269 -22.29 -17.92 1.69
CA LYS A 269 -20.93 -17.46 2.05
C LYS A 269 -19.82 -18.19 1.29
N LEU A 270 -20.14 -18.69 0.10
CA LEU A 270 -19.15 -19.21 -0.84
C LEU A 270 -18.47 -18.05 -1.54
N VAL A 271 -17.15 -18.14 -1.66
CA VAL A 271 -16.29 -17.17 -2.32
C VAL A 271 -15.78 -17.79 -3.60
N HIS A 272 -16.02 -17.12 -4.72
CA HIS A 272 -15.46 -17.45 -6.01
C HIS A 272 -14.17 -16.68 -6.20
N MET A 273 -13.09 -17.42 -6.39
CA MET A 273 -11.74 -16.92 -6.56
C MET A 273 -11.36 -17.05 -8.03
N MET A 274 -10.77 -16.02 -8.60
CA MET A 274 -10.21 -16.07 -9.94
C MET A 274 -8.68 -16.16 -9.83
N ASP A 275 -8.15 -17.30 -10.24
CA ASP A 275 -6.78 -17.67 -9.97
C ASP A 275 -5.85 -17.20 -11.08
N VAL A 276 -4.73 -16.59 -10.70
CA VAL A 276 -3.66 -16.16 -11.63
C VAL A 276 -2.90 -17.32 -12.31
N HIS A 277 -3.13 -18.57 -11.89
CA HIS A 277 -2.54 -19.80 -12.43
C HIS A 277 -3.61 -20.81 -12.90
N PRO A 278 -4.39 -20.48 -13.95
CA PRO A 278 -5.48 -21.33 -14.40
C PRO A 278 -5.06 -22.75 -14.76
N GLU A 279 -3.86 -22.96 -15.30
CA GLU A 279 -3.36 -24.31 -15.63
C GLU A 279 -3.21 -25.23 -14.41
N LYS A 280 -2.92 -24.66 -13.23
CA LYS A 280 -2.65 -25.44 -12.01
C LYS A 280 -3.87 -25.55 -11.10
N TYR A 281 -4.62 -24.47 -10.94
CA TYR A 281 -5.72 -24.38 -9.97
C TYR A 281 -7.10 -24.20 -10.62
N GLY A 282 -7.15 -24.02 -11.94
CA GLY A 282 -8.36 -23.60 -12.62
C GLY A 282 -8.52 -22.09 -12.64
N LYS A 283 -9.09 -21.56 -13.73
CA LYS A 283 -9.33 -20.12 -13.88
C LYS A 283 -10.20 -19.55 -12.77
N ILE A 284 -11.21 -20.31 -12.35
CA ILE A 284 -12.08 -19.98 -11.23
C ILE A 284 -12.20 -21.19 -10.32
N TRP A 285 -12.12 -20.95 -9.01
CA TRP A 285 -12.35 -21.95 -7.98
C TRP A 285 -13.16 -21.38 -6.81
N ILE A 286 -13.65 -22.27 -5.94
CA ILE A 286 -14.58 -21.90 -4.86
C ILE A 286 -14.03 -22.35 -3.51
N THR A 287 -14.24 -21.51 -2.50
CA THR A 287 -14.00 -21.84 -1.10
C THR A 287 -15.06 -21.18 -0.22
N SER A 288 -15.04 -21.43 1.09
CA SER A 288 -15.90 -20.71 2.04
C SER A 288 -15.17 -19.50 2.62
N ILE A 289 -15.93 -18.49 3.08
CA ILE A 289 -15.37 -17.34 3.83
C ILE A 289 -14.47 -17.81 4.98
N ASP A 290 -14.90 -18.82 5.74
CA ASP A 290 -14.13 -19.32 6.89
C ASP A 290 -12.78 -19.91 6.47
N ARG A 291 -12.75 -20.68 5.38
CA ARG A 291 -11.52 -21.29 4.88
C ARG A 291 -10.59 -20.25 4.25
N LEU A 292 -11.13 -19.29 3.51
CA LEU A 292 -10.35 -18.19 2.96
C LEU A 292 -9.75 -17.33 4.07
N TYR A 293 -10.55 -16.94 5.06
CA TYR A 293 -10.08 -16.21 6.25
C TYR A 293 -8.95 -16.97 6.97
N ASN A 294 -9.16 -18.26 7.26
CA ASN A 294 -8.12 -19.08 7.90
C ASN A 294 -6.83 -19.14 7.05
N ALA A 295 -6.96 -19.17 5.72
CA ALA A 295 -5.82 -19.17 4.81
C ALA A 295 -5.11 -17.80 4.72
N MET A 296 -5.83 -16.69 4.88
CA MET A 296 -5.27 -15.34 4.90
C MET A 296 -4.66 -14.96 6.26
N THR A 297 -5.15 -15.54 7.35
CA THR A 297 -4.59 -15.35 8.70
C THR A 297 -3.38 -16.24 8.99
N ASP A 298 -3.10 -17.22 8.13
CA ASP A 298 -1.89 -18.03 8.22
C ASP A 298 -0.67 -17.15 7.95
N HIS A 299 0.35 -17.28 8.78
CA HIS A 299 1.57 -16.49 8.68
C HIS A 299 2.34 -16.81 7.40
N ASP A 300 2.73 -15.76 6.67
CA ASP A 300 3.66 -15.90 5.57
C ASP A 300 5.03 -16.33 6.09
N THR A 301 5.66 -17.32 5.45
CA THR A 301 6.94 -17.88 5.91
C THR A 301 8.08 -16.86 5.86
N ASN A 302 8.04 -15.91 4.92
CA ASN A 302 9.07 -14.89 4.80
C ASN A 302 8.77 -13.74 5.77
N ALA A 303 7.51 -13.28 5.81
CA ALA A 303 7.13 -12.12 6.62
C ALA A 303 6.99 -12.43 8.13
N HIS A 304 6.69 -13.68 8.47
CA HIS A 304 6.19 -14.11 9.79
C HIS A 304 5.08 -13.23 10.36
N ARG A 305 4.30 -12.63 9.47
CA ARG A 305 3.05 -11.92 9.74
C ARG A 305 1.91 -12.59 8.97
N ALA A 306 0.67 -12.41 9.41
CA ALA A 306 -0.48 -12.83 8.63
C ALA A 306 -0.41 -12.26 7.20
N ARG A 307 -0.99 -13.00 6.26
CA ARG A 307 -1.23 -12.52 4.90
C ARG A 307 -2.39 -11.50 4.93
N GLY A 308 -3.15 -11.37 3.85
CA GLY A 308 -4.26 -10.44 3.86
C GLY A 308 -4.82 -10.09 2.50
N LEU A 309 -5.28 -8.86 2.38
CA LEU A 309 -6.02 -8.34 1.23
C LEU A 309 -5.36 -7.07 0.68
N ILE A 310 -5.18 -7.00 -0.63
CA ILE A 310 -4.91 -5.76 -1.36
C ILE A 310 -6.16 -5.39 -2.13
N ARG A 311 -6.46 -4.10 -2.18
CA ARG A 311 -7.60 -3.55 -2.91
C ARG A 311 -7.11 -2.53 -3.93
N PHE A 312 -7.54 -2.67 -5.18
CA PHE A 312 -7.29 -1.73 -6.27
C PHE A 312 -8.59 -1.00 -6.60
N ILE A 313 -8.57 0.33 -6.58
CA ILE A 313 -9.76 1.16 -6.79
C ILE A 313 -9.54 2.19 -7.88
N ARG A 314 -10.59 2.48 -8.65
CA ARG A 314 -10.65 3.70 -9.46
C ARG A 314 -11.16 4.86 -8.62
N LYS A 315 -10.31 5.85 -8.36
CA LYS A 315 -10.57 6.98 -7.44
C LYS A 315 -11.76 7.83 -7.85
N SER A 316 -11.99 8.00 -9.16
CA SER A 316 -13.15 8.72 -9.68
C SER A 316 -14.50 8.06 -9.35
N ALA A 317 -14.49 6.81 -8.89
CA ALA A 317 -15.68 6.06 -8.50
C ALA A 317 -15.75 5.81 -6.98
N VAL A 318 -14.61 5.59 -6.31
CA VAL A 318 -14.53 5.22 -4.90
C VAL A 318 -13.27 5.81 -4.24
N GLU A 319 -13.43 6.52 -3.12
CA GLU A 319 -12.31 7.15 -2.39
C GLU A 319 -12.16 6.69 -0.93
N ASN A 320 -13.11 5.92 -0.40
CA ASN A 320 -13.10 5.51 1.00
C ASN A 320 -12.43 4.15 1.19
N ARG A 321 -11.69 4.02 2.31
CA ARG A 321 -11.24 2.73 2.83
C ARG A 321 -12.42 1.84 3.15
N LEU A 322 -12.20 0.51 3.16
CA LEU A 322 -13.22 -0.43 3.59
C LEU A 322 -13.40 -0.32 5.11
N ASP A 323 -14.55 0.17 5.55
CA ASP A 323 -14.89 0.35 6.97
C ASP A 323 -14.79 -0.98 7.72
N ALA A 324 -15.15 -2.08 7.05
CA ALA A 324 -15.04 -3.43 7.61
C ALA A 324 -13.60 -3.82 8.01
N LEU A 325 -12.58 -3.27 7.34
CA LEU A 325 -11.18 -3.62 7.54
C LEU A 325 -10.32 -2.47 8.10
N ALA A 326 -10.83 -1.23 8.12
CA ALA A 326 -10.15 -0.05 8.65
C ALA A 326 -10.12 0.00 10.19
N LYS A 327 -9.67 -1.09 10.83
CA LYS A 327 -9.68 -1.28 12.29
C LYS A 327 -8.38 -0.90 13.00
N SER A 328 -7.30 -0.71 12.23
CA SER A 328 -6.00 -0.31 12.75
C SER A 328 -5.71 1.15 12.41
N ASP A 329 -5.22 1.89 13.40
CA ASP A 329 -4.64 3.23 13.26
C ASP A 329 -3.19 3.19 12.73
N CYS A 330 -2.54 2.03 12.82
CA CYS A 330 -1.28 1.72 12.16
C CYS A 330 -1.54 1.05 10.82
N PHE A 331 -1.14 1.67 9.71
CA PHE A 331 -1.37 1.08 8.39
C PHE A 331 -0.38 1.56 7.30
N PRO A 332 -0.22 0.78 6.22
CA PRO A 332 0.58 1.14 5.05
C PRO A 332 0.22 2.48 4.44
N VAL A 333 1.21 3.24 4.00
CA VAL A 333 1.01 4.50 3.27
C VAL A 333 1.69 4.38 1.92
N ASN A 334 1.14 5.05 0.90
CA ASN A 334 1.71 4.97 -0.44
C ASN A 334 3.14 5.50 -0.41
N CYS A 335 4.08 4.61 -0.71
CA CYS A 335 5.50 4.83 -0.53
C CYS A 335 6.04 5.95 -1.45
N THR A 336 5.39 6.16 -2.61
CA THR A 336 5.71 7.19 -3.62
C THR A 336 5.43 8.63 -3.16
N GLN A 337 4.81 8.80 -1.99
CA GLN A 337 4.58 10.13 -1.41
C GLN A 337 5.81 10.67 -0.68
N TYR A 338 6.70 9.78 -0.22
CA TYR A 338 7.81 10.13 0.66
C TYR A 338 9.17 9.76 0.07
N MET A 339 9.22 8.83 -0.88
CA MET A 339 10.47 8.33 -1.42
C MET A 339 10.73 8.81 -2.84
N ASP A 340 11.98 9.19 -3.10
CA ASP A 340 12.46 9.39 -4.46
C ASP A 340 12.60 8.05 -5.18
N LEU A 341 11.71 7.82 -6.16
CA LEU A 341 11.71 6.63 -6.99
C LEU A 341 12.56 6.83 -8.25
N THR A 342 13.72 7.47 -8.20
CA THR A 342 14.68 7.44 -9.31
C THR A 342 15.13 5.98 -9.58
N PRO A 343 15.48 5.61 -10.83
CA PRO A 343 15.91 4.25 -11.15
C PRO A 343 17.08 3.73 -10.30
N GLU A 344 17.95 4.62 -9.84
CA GLU A 344 19.07 4.32 -8.94
C GLU A 344 18.54 3.88 -7.56
N LYS A 345 17.70 4.71 -6.92
CA LYS A 345 17.17 4.46 -5.58
C LYS A 345 16.10 3.36 -5.53
N ARG A 346 15.39 3.09 -6.63
CA ARG A 346 14.38 2.01 -6.72
C ARG A 346 14.91 0.64 -6.28
N ARG A 347 16.19 0.35 -6.52
CA ARG A 347 16.77 -0.94 -6.11
C ARG A 347 16.85 -1.11 -4.59
N HIS A 348 17.10 -0.01 -3.87
CA HIS A 348 17.11 -0.01 -2.41
C HIS A 348 15.69 -0.08 -1.86
N ILE A 349 14.74 0.52 -2.56
CA ILE A 349 13.32 0.53 -2.20
C ILE A 349 12.75 -0.90 -2.17
N PHE A 350 13.10 -1.75 -3.13
CA PHE A 350 12.63 -3.15 -3.16
C PHE A 350 13.58 -4.15 -2.50
N GLY A 351 14.57 -3.68 -1.74
CA GLY A 351 15.53 -4.54 -1.04
C GLY A 351 14.93 -5.15 0.22
N ARG A 352 15.11 -6.45 0.43
CA ARG A 352 14.86 -7.09 1.73
C ARG A 352 16.07 -6.89 2.63
N ALA A 353 15.85 -6.42 3.85
CA ALA A 353 16.91 -6.51 4.84
C ALA A 353 17.23 -7.97 5.11
N SER A 354 18.52 -8.32 5.04
CA SER A 354 19.00 -9.60 5.56
C SER A 354 18.66 -9.70 7.06
N LEU A 355 18.30 -10.90 7.49
CA LEU A 355 18.28 -11.33 8.89
C LEU A 355 19.52 -10.78 9.63
N ASN A 356 19.37 -10.13 10.79
CA ASN A 356 20.48 -9.53 11.57
C ASN A 356 21.13 -8.28 10.98
N MET A 357 20.56 -7.67 9.95
CA MET A 357 21.11 -6.45 9.36
C MET A 357 20.09 -5.34 9.18
N ASN A 358 18.88 -5.49 9.74
CA ASN A 358 17.81 -4.51 9.57
C ASN A 358 18.23 -3.09 10.02
N SER A 359 19.04 -2.98 11.09
CA SER A 359 19.69 -1.74 11.53
C SER A 359 20.48 -1.04 10.42
N LEU A 360 21.37 -1.77 9.75
CA LEU A 360 22.22 -1.25 8.66
C LEU A 360 21.42 -0.95 7.39
N TYR A 361 20.41 -1.75 7.07
CA TYR A 361 19.53 -1.48 5.94
C TYR A 361 18.68 -0.22 6.16
N VAL A 362 18.16 -0.01 7.37
CA VAL A 362 17.44 1.22 7.72
C VAL A 362 18.38 2.43 7.74
N LEU A 363 19.64 2.26 8.17
CA LEU A 363 20.66 3.30 8.05
C LEU A 363 20.98 3.66 6.60
N SER A 364 21.21 2.66 5.74
CA SER A 364 21.41 2.82 4.30
C SER A 364 20.23 3.56 3.66
N MET A 365 18.99 3.16 3.98
CA MET A 365 17.78 3.83 3.50
C MET A 365 17.69 5.28 4.01
N GLY A 366 17.92 5.51 5.31
CA GLY A 366 17.85 6.83 5.92
C GLY A 366 18.88 7.81 5.33
N LEU A 367 20.11 7.35 5.08
CA LEU A 367 21.12 8.15 4.39
C LEU A 367 20.74 8.39 2.92
N SER A 368 20.20 7.38 2.23
CA SER A 368 19.76 7.50 0.83
C SER A 368 18.60 8.48 0.63
N PHE A 369 17.78 8.74 1.65
CA PHE A 369 16.76 9.80 1.59
C PHE A 369 17.37 11.21 1.60
N LEU A 370 18.53 11.40 2.24
CA LEU A 370 19.21 12.69 2.36
C LEU A 370 20.26 12.94 1.25
N ASP A 371 20.79 11.87 0.66
CA ASP A 371 21.76 11.94 -0.44
C ASP A 371 21.08 11.96 -1.82
N LYS A 372 21.80 12.40 -2.86
CA LYS A 372 21.38 12.24 -4.26
C LYS A 372 21.59 10.80 -4.73
N HIS A 373 22.62 10.14 -4.23
CA HIS A 373 22.98 8.77 -4.56
C HIS A 373 22.30 7.77 -3.64
N ALA A 374 22.09 6.57 -4.16
CA ALA A 374 21.63 5.48 -3.32
C ALA A 374 22.82 4.84 -2.60
N ILE A 375 22.72 4.68 -1.29
CA ILE A 375 23.81 4.21 -0.43
C ILE A 375 23.59 2.74 -0.12
N ASP A 376 24.55 1.88 -0.48
CA ASP A 376 24.50 0.45 -0.22
C ASP A 376 25.02 0.10 1.19
N VAL A 377 24.44 -0.95 1.78
CA VAL A 377 24.93 -1.53 3.03
C VAL A 377 26.38 -2.02 2.89
N ASP A 378 26.76 -2.52 1.72
CA ASP A 378 28.15 -2.90 1.41
C ASP A 378 29.13 -1.72 1.58
N GLU A 379 28.73 -0.52 1.17
CA GLU A 379 29.56 0.68 1.33
C GLU A 379 29.74 1.06 2.79
N ILE A 380 28.66 0.97 3.58
CA ILE A 380 28.67 1.22 5.02
C ILE A 380 29.60 0.22 5.72
N LEU A 381 29.45 -1.07 5.42
CA LEU A 381 30.29 -2.13 5.99
C LEU A 381 31.77 -1.94 5.65
N ALA A 382 32.07 -1.59 4.40
CA ALA A 382 33.43 -1.35 3.95
C ALA A 382 34.06 -0.14 4.66
N ALA A 383 33.33 0.98 4.78
CA ALA A 383 33.82 2.19 5.43
C ALA A 383 34.02 2.01 6.94
N ALA A 384 33.09 1.32 7.61
CA ALA A 384 33.17 0.99 9.03
C ALA A 384 34.11 -0.19 9.35
N ASN A 385 34.72 -0.81 8.33
CA ASN A 385 35.57 -1.99 8.47
C ASN A 385 34.89 -3.13 9.27
N ILE A 386 33.60 -3.36 9.01
CA ILE A 386 32.78 -4.40 9.63
C ILE A 386 32.62 -5.55 8.64
N SER A 387 33.04 -6.76 9.02
CA SER A 387 32.79 -7.95 8.21
C SER A 387 31.32 -8.37 8.27
N TYR A 388 30.82 -8.98 7.19
CA TYR A 388 29.47 -9.55 7.15
C TYR A 388 29.15 -10.47 8.33
N THR A 389 30.08 -11.36 8.71
CA THR A 389 29.90 -12.25 9.86
C THR A 389 29.74 -11.48 11.17
N LYS A 390 30.49 -10.37 11.32
CA LYS A 390 30.38 -9.49 12.49
C LYS A 390 29.03 -8.76 12.45
N ALA A 391 28.64 -8.16 11.32
CA ALA A 391 27.35 -7.49 11.16
C ALA A 391 26.16 -8.40 11.56
N LEU A 392 26.15 -9.64 11.06
CA LEU A 392 25.10 -10.63 11.38
C LEU A 392 25.05 -11.07 12.86
N SER A 393 26.07 -10.73 13.66
CA SER A 393 26.16 -11.13 15.07
C SER A 393 26.15 -9.95 16.05
N ILE A 394 26.06 -8.71 15.54
CA ILE A 394 25.98 -7.51 16.38
C ILE A 394 24.53 -7.30 16.83
N GLU A 395 24.35 -7.03 18.13
CA GLU A 395 23.17 -6.30 18.60
C GLU A 395 23.49 -4.81 18.49
N THR A 396 22.70 -4.05 17.71
CA THR A 396 22.99 -2.65 17.45
C THR A 396 22.10 -1.78 18.32
N THR A 397 22.70 -1.05 19.25
CA THR A 397 22.04 0.05 19.98
C THR A 397 22.07 1.33 19.14
N ALA A 398 21.24 2.32 19.46
CA ALA A 398 21.27 3.64 18.79
C ALA A 398 22.65 4.30 18.82
N LYS A 399 23.38 4.16 19.94
CA LYS A 399 24.75 4.68 20.04
C LYS A 399 25.69 4.00 19.05
N GLN A 400 25.66 2.67 18.96
CA GLN A 400 26.51 1.92 18.03
C GLN A 400 26.14 2.20 16.57
N LEU A 401 24.85 2.32 16.26
CA LEU A 401 24.41 2.65 14.91
C LEU A 401 24.91 4.05 14.48
N ALA A 402 24.87 5.02 15.40
CA ALA A 402 25.40 6.35 15.16
C ALA A 402 26.94 6.35 14.98
N GLU A 403 27.67 5.52 15.72
CA GLU A 403 29.12 5.33 15.54
C GLU A 403 29.43 4.78 14.14
N ILE A 404 28.72 3.74 13.70
CA ILE A 404 28.86 3.16 12.35
C ILE A 404 28.55 4.19 11.26
N ALA A 405 27.47 4.95 11.42
CA ALA A 405 27.11 6.01 10.48
C ALA A 405 28.21 7.08 10.39
N ASN A 406 28.75 7.55 11.52
CA ASN A 406 29.83 8.53 11.53
C ASN A 406 31.13 7.99 10.91
N GLU A 407 31.44 6.70 11.08
CA GLU A 407 32.56 6.06 10.36
C GLU A 407 32.36 6.10 8.84
N TYR A 408 31.15 5.82 8.34
CA TYR A 408 30.85 5.96 6.92
C TYR A 408 30.97 7.40 6.43
N LEU A 409 30.35 8.35 7.14
CA LEU A 409 30.30 9.77 6.76
C LEU A 409 31.67 10.44 6.75
N THR A 410 32.59 10.03 7.63
CA THR A 410 33.97 10.56 7.68
C THR A 410 34.85 10.10 6.52
N HIS A 411 34.54 8.97 5.86
CA HIS A 411 35.26 8.48 4.68
C HIS A 411 34.75 9.08 3.36
N GLN A 412 33.62 9.80 3.39
CA GLN A 412 33.05 10.50 2.24
C GLN A 412 33.55 11.95 2.23
N GLU A 413 34.39 12.32 1.25
CA GLU A 413 34.96 13.68 1.14
C GLU A 413 33.91 14.81 0.97
N PHE A 414 32.63 14.48 0.75
CA PHE A 414 31.55 15.43 0.43
C PHE A 414 30.18 15.08 1.02
N SER A 415 30.11 14.40 2.17
CA SER A 415 28.80 14.21 2.82
C SER A 415 28.27 15.53 3.38
N GLU A 416 27.17 16.02 2.81
CA GLU A 416 26.36 17.11 3.37
C GLU A 416 25.50 16.63 4.56
N VAL A 417 25.65 15.37 5.01
CA VAL A 417 24.85 14.75 6.08
C VAL A 417 25.69 14.57 7.34
N ASP A 418 25.13 15.04 8.45
CA ASP A 418 25.60 14.86 9.82
C ASP A 418 24.81 13.74 10.52
N CYS A 419 25.46 13.03 11.44
CA CYS A 419 24.84 12.00 12.27
C CYS A 419 25.07 12.25 13.76
N SER A 420 23.99 12.28 14.53
CA SER A 420 24.02 12.48 15.99
C SER A 420 23.30 11.38 16.76
N TYR A 421 23.91 10.90 17.84
CA TYR A 421 23.24 10.07 18.83
C TYR A 421 22.49 10.95 19.83
N LEU A 422 21.21 10.70 20.03
CA LEU A 422 20.36 11.41 20.98
C LEU A 422 19.91 10.45 22.07
N ASN A 423 20.03 10.84 23.33
CA ASN A 423 19.56 10.06 24.46
C ASN A 423 18.76 10.90 25.45
N PHE A 424 17.79 10.27 26.09
CA PHE A 424 17.13 10.85 27.25
C PHE A 424 18.01 10.72 28.51
N GLU A 425 18.33 11.83 29.16
CA GLU A 425 19.10 11.85 30.41
C GLU A 425 18.19 11.90 31.65
N ALA A 426 18.49 11.05 32.64
CA ALA A 426 17.79 11.02 33.91
C ALA A 426 18.12 12.28 34.74
N GLY A 427 17.32 13.33 34.56
CA GLY A 427 17.54 14.64 35.17
C GLY A 427 16.83 15.79 34.44
N GLU A 428 16.35 15.55 33.22
CA GLU A 428 15.51 16.52 32.52
C GLU A 428 14.17 16.77 33.26
N GLU A 429 13.68 18.02 33.27
CA GLU A 429 12.39 18.39 33.88
C GLU A 429 11.17 17.74 33.18
N LYS A 430 11.37 17.15 32.00
CA LYS A 430 10.34 16.60 31.12
C LYS A 430 10.34 15.06 31.11
N THR A 431 9.20 14.49 30.74
CA THR A 431 9.06 13.03 30.61
C THR A 431 9.70 12.52 29.31
N LYS A 432 10.06 11.23 29.27
CA LYS A 432 10.57 10.55 28.07
C LYS A 432 9.67 10.72 26.85
N ASP A 433 8.35 10.68 27.05
CA ASP A 433 7.36 10.85 25.99
C ASP A 433 7.36 12.27 25.40
N VAL A 434 7.49 13.29 26.27
CA VAL A 434 7.61 14.70 25.87
C VAL A 434 8.94 14.94 25.15
N TRP A 435 10.04 14.40 25.67
CA TRP A 435 11.35 14.48 25.01
C TRP A 435 11.31 13.84 23.61
N PHE A 436 10.68 12.67 23.47
CA PHE A 436 10.55 11.99 22.18
C PHE A 436 9.75 12.83 21.19
N LYS A 437 8.63 13.44 21.64
CA LYS A 437 7.85 14.38 20.83
C LYS A 437 8.68 15.57 20.37
N GLU A 438 9.52 16.15 21.24
CA GLU A 438 10.41 17.25 20.86
C GLU A 438 11.45 16.83 19.81
N GLN A 439 11.96 15.59 19.87
CA GLN A 439 12.85 15.10 18.81
C GLN A 439 12.10 14.95 17.49
N LEU A 440 10.88 14.41 17.49
CA LEU A 440 10.06 14.30 16.29
C LEU A 440 9.69 15.66 15.68
N LEU A 441 9.58 16.72 16.48
CA LEU A 441 9.36 18.07 15.96
C LEU A 441 10.52 18.59 15.10
N LYS A 442 11.74 18.05 15.24
CA LYS A 442 12.89 18.41 14.40
C LYS A 442 12.76 17.90 12.96
N ILE A 443 12.02 16.80 12.77
CA ILE A 443 11.80 16.17 11.46
C ILE A 443 10.44 16.56 10.85
N ALA A 444 9.56 17.22 11.62
CA ALA A 444 8.24 17.60 11.16
C ALA A 444 8.31 18.62 10.01
N ASN A 445 7.81 18.25 8.82
CA ASN A 445 7.93 19.05 7.59
C ASN A 445 9.39 19.39 7.21
N ASN A 446 10.37 18.62 7.71
CA ASN A 446 11.78 18.82 7.41
C ASN A 446 12.28 17.65 6.56
N PRO A 447 12.31 17.77 5.22
CA PRO A 447 12.77 16.69 4.36
C PRO A 447 14.28 16.42 4.48
N ASN A 448 15.02 17.28 5.19
CA ASN A 448 16.46 17.17 5.38
C ASN A 448 16.84 16.47 6.68
N ALA A 449 15.89 15.94 7.46
CA ALA A 449 16.21 15.25 8.71
C ALA A 449 15.31 14.04 8.96
N HIS A 450 15.91 12.96 9.47
CA HIS A 450 15.21 11.74 9.83
C HIS A 450 15.71 11.19 11.16
N LEU A 451 14.85 10.49 11.90
CA LEU A 451 15.22 9.82 13.16
C LEU A 451 15.15 8.31 13.00
N LEU A 452 16.19 7.58 13.37
CA LEU A 452 16.17 6.13 13.38
C LEU A 452 15.94 5.66 14.81
N VAL A 453 15.02 4.71 14.97
CA VAL A 453 14.59 4.19 16.27
C VAL A 453 14.42 2.68 16.19
N ASN A 454 14.84 2.00 17.26
CA ASN A 454 14.59 0.58 17.45
C ASN A 454 13.29 0.37 18.22
N ILE A 455 12.38 -0.41 17.65
CA ILE A 455 11.03 -0.64 18.16
C ILE A 455 10.71 -2.13 18.26
N ASP A 456 9.84 -2.48 19.19
CA ASP A 456 9.04 -3.69 19.15
C ASP A 456 7.77 -3.43 18.33
N TYR A 457 7.66 -4.07 17.17
CA TYR A 457 6.58 -3.89 16.23
C TYR A 457 5.23 -4.34 16.76
N ASN A 458 5.17 -5.44 17.53
CA ASN A 458 3.92 -5.88 18.16
C ASN A 458 3.46 -4.86 19.21
N ASP A 459 4.40 -4.29 19.97
CA ASP A 459 4.10 -3.21 20.92
C ASP A 459 3.66 -1.93 20.20
N VAL A 460 4.21 -1.59 19.03
CA VAL A 460 3.69 -0.46 18.24
C VAL A 460 2.29 -0.77 17.71
N LEU A 461 2.04 -1.97 17.19
CA LEU A 461 0.75 -2.32 16.62
C LEU A 461 -0.37 -2.46 17.67
N GLY A 462 -0.04 -2.86 18.90
CA GLY A 462 -1.04 -3.08 19.95
C GLY A 462 -1.50 -4.52 20.11
N HIS A 463 -0.95 -5.45 19.33
CA HIS A 463 -1.39 -6.84 19.24
C HIS A 463 -0.27 -7.73 18.67
N THR A 464 -0.47 -9.05 18.69
CA THR A 464 0.54 -10.02 18.21
C THR A 464 0.40 -10.22 16.71
N ALA A 465 1.07 -9.39 15.91
CA ALA A 465 1.13 -9.54 14.46
C ALA A 465 2.20 -10.54 14.04
N ILE A 466 3.40 -10.40 14.61
CA ILE A 466 4.56 -11.24 14.32
C ILE A 466 4.67 -12.31 15.39
N GLY A 467 4.78 -13.57 14.95
CA GLY A 467 4.89 -14.71 15.85
C GLY A 467 6.23 -14.75 16.59
N GLU A 468 6.25 -15.25 17.82
CA GLU A 468 7.49 -15.49 18.56
C GLU A 468 8.31 -16.59 17.88
N ILE A 469 9.52 -16.26 17.43
CA ILE A 469 10.51 -17.23 16.95
C ILE A 469 11.60 -17.31 18.01
N SER A 470 11.90 -18.54 18.47
CA SER A 470 13.04 -18.75 19.36
C SER A 470 14.34 -18.52 18.59
N ASN A 471 14.92 -17.32 18.67
CA ASN A 471 16.25 -17.03 18.15
C ASN A 471 17.16 -16.53 19.28
N THR A 472 18.43 -16.94 19.27
CA THR A 472 19.46 -16.55 20.24
C THR A 472 20.12 -15.20 19.91
N TYR A 473 19.77 -14.58 18.78
CA TYR A 473 20.35 -13.30 18.32
C TYR A 473 19.27 -12.22 18.23
N ARG A 474 19.59 -10.98 18.59
CA ARG A 474 18.62 -9.89 18.79
C ARG A 474 18.31 -9.02 17.56
N GLU A 475 18.80 -9.30 16.35
CA GLU A 475 18.53 -8.43 15.18
C GLU A 475 17.88 -9.09 13.95
N THR A 476 17.10 -10.16 14.02
CA THR A 476 16.46 -10.67 12.77
C THR A 476 15.15 -10.00 12.41
N ALA A 477 15.01 -9.48 11.19
CA ALA A 477 13.72 -9.43 10.49
C ALA A 477 13.40 -10.86 10.05
N PRO A 478 12.86 -11.71 10.96
CA PRO A 478 11.55 -11.49 11.60
C PRO A 478 11.45 -11.99 13.08
N LEU A 479 11.86 -11.16 14.03
CA LEU A 479 11.47 -11.17 15.46
C LEU A 479 10.46 -10.05 15.69
N THR A 480 10.14 -9.70 16.94
CA THR A 480 9.30 -8.54 17.23
C THR A 480 10.07 -7.21 17.16
N GLU A 481 11.41 -7.22 17.16
CA GLU A 481 12.29 -6.04 17.24
C GLU A 481 12.82 -5.60 15.87
N PHE A 482 12.63 -4.33 15.50
CA PHE A 482 13.03 -3.74 14.21
C PHE A 482 13.55 -2.31 14.37
N TRP A 483 14.49 -1.94 13.53
CA TRP A 483 14.84 -0.56 13.24
C TRP A 483 13.89 0.03 12.21
N VAL A 484 13.48 1.27 12.43
CA VAL A 484 12.66 2.07 11.50
C VAL A 484 13.18 3.50 11.46
N ALA A 485 13.04 4.15 10.31
CA ALA A 485 13.29 5.57 10.15
C ALA A 485 11.97 6.34 10.26
N CYS A 486 11.86 7.22 11.25
CA CYS A 486 10.83 8.26 11.30
C CYS A 486 11.23 9.34 10.30
N ILE A 487 10.48 9.44 9.21
CA ILE A 487 10.80 10.33 8.08
C ILE A 487 9.94 11.60 8.06
N ASP A 488 8.80 11.59 8.75
CA ASP A 488 7.95 12.77 8.94
C ASP A 488 7.11 12.61 10.21
N TYR A 489 6.64 13.74 10.75
CA TYR A 489 5.76 13.80 11.91
C TYR A 489 4.67 14.87 11.72
N SER A 490 3.42 14.42 11.62
CA SER A 490 2.26 15.30 11.64
C SER A 490 1.87 15.61 13.08
N TYR A 491 2.24 16.82 13.53
CA TYR A 491 1.92 17.31 14.87
C TYR A 491 0.41 17.56 15.07
N GLU A 492 -0.34 17.85 13.99
CA GLU A 492 -1.80 18.10 14.04
C GLU A 492 -2.58 16.82 14.35
N THR A 493 -2.16 15.69 13.76
CA THR A 493 -2.82 14.40 13.93
C THR A 493 -2.11 13.47 14.92
N ASP A 494 -0.97 13.90 15.48
CA ASP A 494 -0.06 13.11 16.33
C ASP A 494 0.37 11.77 15.71
N VAL A 495 0.71 11.80 14.41
CA VAL A 495 1.07 10.61 13.60
C VAL A 495 2.49 10.73 13.08
N VAL A 496 3.25 9.64 13.20
CA VAL A 496 4.60 9.49 12.65
C VAL A 496 4.53 8.67 11.37
N ILE A 497 5.25 9.12 10.33
CA ILE A 497 5.48 8.34 9.12
C ILE A 497 6.81 7.61 9.27
N LEU A 498 6.74 6.29 9.08
CA LEU A 498 7.82 5.35 9.33
C LEU A 498 8.22 4.70 8.01
N ALA A 499 9.51 4.59 7.79
CA ALA A 499 10.12 3.80 6.74
C ALA A 499 10.85 2.60 7.35
N ASP A 500 10.65 1.42 6.80
CA ASP A 500 11.36 0.21 7.21
C ASP A 500 11.71 -0.69 6.02
N MET A 501 12.59 -1.66 6.26
CA MET A 501 13.09 -2.61 5.27
C MET A 501 12.74 -4.07 5.63
N SER A 502 11.74 -4.25 6.49
CA SER A 502 11.24 -5.54 6.95
C SER A 502 10.23 -6.11 5.98
N VAL A 503 10.28 -7.43 5.80
CA VAL A 503 9.28 -8.20 5.04
C VAL A 503 7.91 -8.26 5.72
N ALA A 504 7.82 -7.89 7.01
CA ALA A 504 6.60 -7.95 7.82
C ALA A 504 5.64 -6.76 7.64
N SER A 505 6.09 -5.70 6.98
CA SER A 505 5.36 -4.45 6.74
C SER A 505 5.44 -4.06 5.26
N SER A 506 4.75 -2.99 4.88
CA SER A 506 5.08 -2.21 3.69
C SER A 506 6.22 -1.26 4.03
N GLN A 507 6.98 -0.85 3.03
CA GLN A 507 8.15 -0.01 3.22
C GLN A 507 7.83 1.30 3.94
N ILE A 508 6.71 1.95 3.59
CA ILE A 508 6.22 3.12 4.30
C ILE A 508 4.89 2.80 4.98
N TRP A 509 4.80 3.15 6.25
CA TRP A 509 3.58 3.02 7.04
C TRP A 509 3.50 4.14 8.06
N ARG A 510 2.36 4.26 8.71
CA ARG A 510 2.15 5.28 9.74
C ARG A 510 1.73 4.66 11.05
N ALA A 511 2.02 5.34 12.15
CA ALA A 511 1.53 4.99 13.47
C ALA A 511 1.31 6.24 14.34
N PRO A 512 0.37 6.22 15.29
CA PRO A 512 0.30 7.24 16.33
C PRO A 512 1.62 7.34 17.10
N ARG A 513 2.08 8.55 17.38
CA ARG A 513 3.34 8.79 18.11
C ARG A 513 3.41 8.04 19.43
N SER A 514 2.32 8.02 20.19
CA SER A 514 2.26 7.33 21.49
C SER A 514 2.47 5.82 21.36
N LYS A 515 2.06 5.21 20.24
CA LYS A 515 2.28 3.79 19.95
C LYS A 515 3.73 3.53 19.56
N VAL A 516 4.33 4.39 18.74
CA VAL A 516 5.76 4.33 18.43
C VAL A 516 6.59 4.42 19.71
N PHE A 517 6.31 5.41 20.56
CA PHE A 517 6.97 5.58 21.85
C PHE A 517 6.85 4.35 22.76
N ARG A 518 5.66 3.75 22.83
CA ARG A 518 5.40 2.53 23.60
C ARG A 518 6.27 1.37 23.14
N GLY A 519 6.53 1.27 21.84
CA GLY A 519 7.33 0.19 21.26
C GLY A 519 8.83 0.37 21.41
N ILE A 520 9.36 1.52 21.83
CA ILE A 520 10.81 1.72 21.88
C ILE A 520 11.47 0.73 22.86
N LYS A 521 12.39 -0.10 22.36
CA LYS A 521 13.04 -1.16 23.15
C LYS A 521 14.10 -0.64 24.12
N GLU A 522 14.71 0.50 23.84
CA GLU A 522 15.66 1.16 24.74
C GLU A 522 14.91 1.93 25.87
N ALA A 523 13.96 1.28 26.54
CA ALA A 523 13.04 1.94 27.47
C ALA A 523 13.73 2.49 28.73
N GLU A 524 14.88 1.95 29.16
CA GLU A 524 15.65 2.48 30.30
C GLU A 524 16.35 3.80 29.94
N THR A 525 16.99 3.86 28.77
CA THR A 525 17.64 5.05 28.18
C THR A 525 17.19 5.19 26.74
N VAL A 526 16.13 5.97 26.48
CA VAL A 526 15.58 6.13 25.12
C VAL A 526 16.66 6.71 24.22
N GLY A 527 17.17 5.90 23.30
CA GLY A 527 18.20 6.26 22.33
C GLY A 527 17.63 6.39 20.92
N LEU A 528 18.07 7.41 20.19
CA LEU A 528 17.71 7.66 18.78
C LEU A 528 18.96 8.03 17.99
N VAL A 529 18.93 7.81 16.69
CA VAL A 529 19.93 8.36 15.76
C VAL A 529 19.26 9.46 14.93
N LEU A 530 19.83 10.65 14.90
CA LEU A 530 19.42 11.74 14.03
C LEU A 530 20.38 11.79 12.84
N LEU A 531 19.83 11.67 11.64
CA LEU A 531 20.50 12.02 10.40
C LEU A 531 19.96 13.38 9.95
N GLU A 532 20.84 14.33 9.69
CA GLU A 532 20.45 15.67 9.26
C GLU A 532 21.38 16.16 8.15
N LYS A 533 20.79 16.60 7.05
CA LYS A 533 21.52 17.25 5.99
C LYS A 533 21.82 18.69 6.41
N ALA A 534 23.09 19.04 6.50
CA ALA A 534 23.53 20.42 6.60
C ALA A 534 22.93 21.21 5.43
N ASN A 535 22.30 22.36 5.72
CA ASN A 535 21.88 23.26 4.66
C ASN A 535 23.13 23.58 3.83
N PRO A 536 23.16 23.27 2.51
CA PRO A 536 24.28 23.69 1.70
C PRO A 536 24.36 25.22 1.82
N ASP A 537 25.58 25.77 1.95
CA ASP A 537 25.79 27.20 1.85
C ASP A 537 25.04 27.70 0.60
N GLU A 538 24.10 28.64 0.77
CA GLU A 538 23.28 29.15 -0.32
C GLU A 538 24.22 29.56 -1.46
N ASN A 539 24.23 28.82 -2.58
CA ASN A 539 25.13 29.12 -3.69
C ASN A 539 24.61 30.36 -4.39
N PRO A 540 25.23 31.54 -4.23
CA PRO A 540 24.54 32.73 -4.68
C PRO A 540 24.70 32.99 -6.19
N LEU A 541 25.34 32.05 -6.93
CA LEU A 541 25.24 31.95 -8.40
C LEU A 541 23.90 31.36 -8.88
N GLU A 542 23.14 30.69 -8.01
CA GLU A 542 21.77 30.22 -8.24
C GLU A 542 20.74 31.32 -8.00
N PHE A 543 21.06 32.53 -8.45
CA PHE A 543 20.22 33.74 -8.34
C PHE A 543 18.72 33.50 -8.59
N ASN A 544 18.35 32.70 -9.61
CA ASN A 544 16.95 32.40 -9.93
C ASN A 544 16.24 31.64 -8.80
N ASN A 545 16.94 30.74 -8.11
CA ASN A 545 16.42 30.00 -6.97
C ASN A 545 16.18 30.96 -5.79
N ILE A 546 17.17 31.81 -5.50
CA ILE A 546 17.13 32.80 -4.42
C ILE A 546 15.93 33.75 -4.55
N ILE A 547 15.70 34.33 -5.73
CA ILE A 547 14.58 35.27 -5.94
C ILE A 547 13.20 34.60 -5.99
N THR A 548 13.16 33.28 -6.20
CA THR A 548 11.91 32.51 -6.28
C THR A 548 11.49 32.01 -4.91
N GLN A 549 12.45 31.56 -4.09
CA GLN A 549 12.19 31.04 -2.74
C GLN A 549 11.91 32.16 -1.72
N ASN A 550 12.44 33.35 -1.95
CA ASN A 550 12.31 34.47 -1.03
C ASN A 550 11.33 35.52 -1.56
N LYS A 551 10.40 35.98 -0.70
CA LYS A 551 9.42 37.01 -1.07
C LYS A 551 10.06 38.35 -1.37
N LEU A 552 11.12 38.71 -0.64
CA LEU A 552 11.85 39.97 -0.79
C LEU A 552 13.36 39.68 -0.70
N VAL A 553 14.11 40.07 -1.73
CA VAL A 553 15.57 39.85 -1.80
C VAL A 553 16.27 41.14 -2.17
N LEU A 554 17.31 41.50 -1.41
CA LEU A 554 18.18 42.63 -1.70
C LEU A 554 19.61 42.15 -1.94
N PHE A 555 20.07 42.28 -3.18
CA PHE A 555 21.49 42.16 -3.51
C PHE A 555 22.16 43.52 -3.29
N TYR A 556 23.01 43.60 -2.27
CA TYR A 556 23.58 44.86 -1.78
C TYR A 556 25.10 44.90 -1.95
N ASN A 557 25.64 46.11 -1.94
CA ASN A 557 27.07 46.36 -1.77
C ASN A 557 27.24 47.29 -0.56
N ASP A 558 28.03 46.89 0.44
CA ASP A 558 28.20 47.69 1.66
C ASP A 558 28.90 49.04 1.40
N ASP A 559 29.69 49.14 0.34
CA ASP A 559 30.32 50.40 -0.08
C ASP A 559 29.38 51.31 -0.90
N ASP A 560 28.17 50.84 -1.22
CA ASP A 560 27.20 51.61 -2.00
C ASP A 560 26.20 52.36 -1.08
N PRO A 561 26.19 53.71 -1.09
CA PRO A 561 25.32 54.50 -0.22
C PRO A 561 23.82 54.23 -0.44
N TRP A 562 23.42 53.84 -1.66
CA TRP A 562 22.04 53.51 -1.98
C TRP A 562 21.60 52.18 -1.35
N SER A 563 22.47 51.18 -1.35
CA SER A 563 22.26 49.91 -0.66
C SER A 563 22.04 50.11 0.84
N TYR A 564 22.86 50.95 1.49
CA TYR A 564 22.68 51.31 2.89
C TYR A 564 21.34 52.03 3.15
N MET A 565 21.02 53.02 2.31
CA MET A 565 19.77 53.77 2.41
C MET A 565 18.55 52.84 2.28
N LEU A 566 18.58 51.89 1.34
CA LEU A 566 17.49 50.94 1.11
C LEU A 566 17.29 50.01 2.32
N LYS A 567 18.37 49.45 2.87
CA LYS A 567 18.34 48.65 4.11
C LYS A 567 17.70 49.43 5.25
N SER A 568 18.09 50.70 5.42
CA SER A 568 17.55 51.57 6.47
C SER A 568 16.06 51.89 6.24
N VAL A 569 15.65 52.21 5.01
CA VAL A 569 14.24 52.46 4.67
C VAL A 569 13.39 51.22 4.94
N MET A 570 13.84 50.03 4.50
CA MET A 570 13.13 48.76 4.69
C MET A 570 12.95 48.41 6.17
N SER A 571 13.98 48.60 6.98
CA SER A 571 13.91 48.44 8.43
C SER A 571 12.92 49.43 9.07
N ASN A 572 12.93 50.69 8.64
CA ASN A 572 12.06 51.73 9.20
C ASN A 572 10.58 51.58 8.82
N ILE A 573 10.26 50.95 7.68
CA ILE A 573 8.87 50.66 7.27
C ILE A 573 8.34 49.35 7.85
N GLY A 574 9.11 48.66 8.68
CA GLY A 574 8.66 47.50 9.46
C GLY A 574 8.75 46.15 8.74
N ILE A 575 9.53 46.03 7.67
CA ILE A 575 9.74 44.74 6.98
C ILE A 575 10.50 43.79 7.92
N THR A 576 9.92 42.63 8.21
CA THR A 576 10.55 41.60 9.04
C THR A 576 11.21 40.47 8.25
N GLU A 577 10.73 40.21 7.03
CA GLU A 577 11.26 39.18 6.14
C GLU A 577 11.98 39.82 4.93
N ILE A 578 13.31 39.97 5.01
CA ILE A 578 14.15 40.34 3.87
C ILE A 578 15.39 39.45 3.79
N HIS A 579 15.61 38.87 2.61
CA HIS A 579 16.83 38.11 2.33
C HIS A 579 17.91 39.03 1.77
N LEU A 580 19.10 39.00 2.37
CA LEU A 580 20.20 39.92 2.06
C LEU A 580 21.36 39.15 1.44
N VAL A 581 21.76 39.49 0.22
CA VAL A 581 22.89 38.86 -0.47
C VAL A 581 23.98 39.91 -0.74
N ASP A 582 25.16 39.72 -0.15
CA ASP A 582 26.30 40.61 -0.39
C ASP A 582 26.91 40.33 -1.77
N VAL A 583 27.10 41.39 -2.55
CA VAL A 583 27.81 41.34 -3.82
C VAL A 583 29.05 42.24 -3.83
N SER A 584 29.50 42.78 -2.70
CA SER A 584 30.62 43.73 -2.60
C SER A 584 31.94 43.19 -3.17
N GLY A 585 32.14 41.87 -3.14
CA GLY A 585 33.37 41.19 -3.55
C GLY A 585 33.89 41.49 -4.96
N LEU A 586 35.21 41.32 -5.12
CA LEU A 586 35.97 41.42 -6.38
C LEU A 586 36.43 40.06 -6.91
N ASP A 587 36.02 38.97 -6.27
CA ASP A 587 36.31 37.63 -6.76
C ASP A 587 35.51 37.29 -8.04
N MET A 588 35.96 36.26 -8.76
CA MET A 588 35.28 35.80 -9.99
C MET A 588 33.81 35.49 -9.77
N TYR A 589 33.47 35.04 -8.58
CA TYR A 589 32.12 34.72 -8.14
C TYR A 589 31.23 35.99 -8.12
N SER A 590 31.62 37.03 -7.38
CA SER A 590 30.85 38.28 -7.22
C SER A 590 30.75 39.04 -8.53
N LEU A 591 31.80 39.00 -9.36
CA LEU A 591 31.81 39.59 -10.70
C LEU A 591 30.80 38.91 -11.64
N ASN A 592 30.73 37.57 -11.62
CA ASN A 592 29.76 36.82 -12.43
C ASN A 592 28.32 37.04 -11.94
N LEU A 593 28.09 37.08 -10.63
CA LEU A 593 26.78 37.38 -10.06
C LEU A 593 26.32 38.80 -10.42
N LYS A 594 27.17 39.83 -10.25
CA LYS A 594 26.89 41.21 -10.69
C LYS A 594 26.51 41.27 -12.18
N LYS A 595 27.22 40.52 -13.03
CA LYS A 595 26.93 40.46 -14.47
C LYS A 595 25.55 39.84 -14.75
N LYS A 596 25.21 38.73 -14.08
CA LYS A 596 23.88 38.10 -14.20
C LYS A 596 22.77 39.02 -13.69
N LEU A 597 22.97 39.64 -12.52
CA LEU A 597 22.03 40.60 -11.95
C LEU A 597 21.80 41.78 -12.88
N ALA A 598 22.85 42.32 -13.50
CA ALA A 598 22.73 43.43 -14.44
C ALA A 598 21.96 43.05 -15.71
N ILE A 599 22.20 41.85 -16.25
CA ILE A 599 21.45 41.33 -17.40
C ILE A 599 19.97 41.12 -17.05
N HIS A 600 19.68 40.57 -15.88
CA HIS A 600 18.31 40.22 -15.48
C HIS A 600 17.48 41.43 -15.04
N SER A 601 18.08 42.33 -14.26
CA SER A 601 17.40 43.53 -13.75
C SER A 601 17.35 44.69 -14.75
N GLY A 602 18.20 44.67 -15.78
CA GLY A 602 18.44 45.83 -16.65
C GLY A 602 19.18 46.98 -15.98
N LYS A 603 19.63 46.83 -14.72
CA LYS A 603 20.40 47.82 -13.97
C LYS A 603 21.89 47.54 -14.05
N GLU A 604 22.71 48.56 -14.26
CA GLU A 604 24.17 48.37 -14.31
C GLU A 604 24.83 48.35 -12.92
N ARG A 605 24.14 48.79 -11.86
CA ARG A 605 24.71 49.00 -10.53
C ARG A 605 23.79 48.52 -9.41
N THR A 606 24.40 48.09 -8.31
CA THR A 606 23.72 47.83 -7.03
C THR A 606 23.03 49.09 -6.49
N PRO A 607 21.97 48.98 -5.68
CA PRO A 607 21.34 47.73 -5.21
C PRO A 607 20.35 47.11 -6.21
N TYR A 608 20.22 45.78 -6.18
CA TYR A 608 19.19 45.05 -6.91
C TYR A 608 18.14 44.51 -5.94
N LEU A 609 16.92 45.06 -6.00
CA LEU A 609 15.81 44.64 -5.17
C LEU A 609 14.85 43.75 -5.97
N TYR A 610 14.43 42.63 -5.39
CA TYR A 610 13.44 41.73 -5.95
C TYR A 610 12.28 41.53 -5.00
N PHE A 611 11.06 41.53 -5.53
CA PHE A 611 9.85 41.18 -4.82
C PHE A 611 9.08 40.11 -5.60
N LYS A 612 8.83 38.95 -4.98
CA LYS A 612 8.17 37.78 -5.61
C LYS A 612 8.76 37.45 -6.99
N GLY A 613 10.09 37.37 -7.08
CA GLY A 613 10.82 37.08 -8.32
C GLY A 613 10.92 38.24 -9.32
N GLN A 614 10.26 39.39 -9.09
CA GLN A 614 10.31 40.54 -10.01
C GLN A 614 11.28 41.61 -9.51
N CYS A 615 12.12 42.14 -10.40
CA CYS A 615 13.04 43.21 -10.04
C CYS A 615 12.29 44.54 -9.88
N LEU A 616 12.53 45.22 -8.77
CA LEU A 616 12.06 46.58 -8.50
C LEU A 616 13.16 47.55 -8.95
N GLY A 617 12.88 48.23 -10.05
CA GLY A 617 13.85 48.94 -10.87
C GLY A 617 14.03 50.41 -10.46
N GLU A 618 12.94 51.06 -10.08
CA GLU A 618 12.93 52.51 -9.91
C GLU A 618 12.50 52.91 -8.50
N VAL A 619 12.92 54.10 -8.08
CA VAL A 619 12.47 54.68 -6.79
C VAL A 619 10.94 54.75 -6.73
N ASP A 620 10.30 55.01 -7.88
CA ASP A 620 8.86 55.07 -8.02
C ASP A 620 8.17 53.71 -7.76
N ASP A 621 8.83 52.58 -8.05
CA ASP A 621 8.29 51.24 -7.78
C ASP A 621 8.16 51.01 -6.27
N ILE A 622 9.20 51.37 -5.53
CA ILE A 622 9.27 51.23 -4.07
C ILE A 622 8.25 52.16 -3.40
N VAL A 623 8.21 53.43 -3.82
CA VAL A 623 7.25 54.42 -3.30
C VAL A 623 5.81 53.99 -3.59
N THR A 624 5.54 53.44 -4.77
CA THR A 624 4.20 52.93 -5.15
C THR A 624 3.82 51.72 -4.31
N MET A 625 4.74 50.78 -4.09
CA MET A 625 4.48 49.61 -3.25
C MET A 625 4.24 49.95 -1.77
N VAL A 626 4.99 50.93 -1.23
CA VAL A 626 4.76 51.45 0.13
C VAL A 626 3.39 52.13 0.23
N LYS A 627 3.00 52.92 -0.77
CA LYS A 627 1.67 53.56 -0.80
C LYS A 627 0.52 52.56 -0.92
N ASN A 628 0.74 51.46 -1.65
CA ASN A 628 -0.25 50.39 -1.84
C ASN A 628 -0.29 49.38 -0.68
N GLY A 629 0.60 49.51 0.31
CA GLY A 629 0.69 48.61 1.46
C GLY A 629 1.26 47.23 1.18
N ASN A 630 1.78 46.98 -0.03
CA ASN A 630 2.29 45.68 -0.46
C ASN A 630 3.50 45.18 0.34
N LEU A 631 4.23 46.10 0.97
CA LEU A 631 5.41 45.82 1.79
C LEU A 631 5.13 45.79 3.29
N GLN A 632 3.94 46.22 3.73
CA GLN A 632 3.56 46.29 5.16
C GLN A 632 2.89 45.01 5.66
N THR A 633 2.66 44.05 4.76
CA THR A 633 2.10 42.72 5.04
C THR A 633 3.19 41.62 5.09
N LEU A 634 4.47 42.00 5.23
CA LEU A 634 5.67 41.15 5.21
C LEU A 634 6.54 41.35 6.46
#